data_AF-A0A2H9KZB6-F1
#
_entry.id   AF-A0A2H9KZB6-F1
#
_cell.length_a   1.000
_cell.length_b   1.000
_cell.length_c   1.000
_cell.angle_alpha   90.00
_cell.angle_beta   90.00
_cell.angle_gamma   90.00
#
_symmetry.space_group_name_H-M   'P 1'
#
loop_
_entity.id
_entity.type
_entity.pdbx_description
1 polymer ?
#
loop_
_entity_poly.entity_id
_entity_poly.type
_entity_poly.pdbx_seq_one_letter_code
_entity_poly.pdbx_strand_id
1 'polypeptide(L)'
;MQDLMRGFFGGIAACAIIFLFIASFFPQEFSFSGQGVSFFENEGCAQVEPVFSPGSSGEIIGMIRSAQESIDVQMYVFTNEEIARELVTAAGRGVRVRVILEGRVNSYNLDEISGALVEGGVLVRWASAGFKLTHSKMMLLDGKRALVGSINFSKSAVDSNREAGAVIEGEAVREYAQMFENDWQLATLLRET
;
A
#
# COMPACT_ATOMS: atom_id res chain seq x y z
N MET A 1 -5.11 2.46 56.20
CA MET A 1 -6.08 1.45 55.73
C MET A 1 -6.90 2.15 54.65
N GLN A 2 -6.68 1.76 53.39
CA GLN A 2 -7.16 2.36 52.12
C GLN A 2 -6.48 3.68 51.76
N ASP A 3 -5.34 3.66 51.06
CA ASP A 3 -5.15 3.51 49.59
C ASP A 3 -5.69 4.72 48.82
N LEU A 4 -4.85 5.64 48.34
CA LEU A 4 -3.93 5.47 47.19
C LEU A 4 -4.72 5.12 45.93
N MET A 5 -4.88 6.08 45.01
CA MET A 5 -4.91 5.92 43.54
C MET A 5 -5.56 7.16 42.89
N ARG A 6 -4.74 8.01 42.27
CA ARG A 6 -4.83 8.41 40.85
C ARG A 6 -4.03 9.68 40.59
N GLY A 7 -2.77 9.46 40.22
CA GLY A 7 -1.97 10.42 39.47
C GLY A 7 -1.30 9.67 38.30
N PHE A 8 -1.36 10.31 37.13
CA PHE A 8 -0.41 10.23 36.00
C PHE A 8 -0.08 8.88 35.34
N PHE A 9 -0.22 8.80 34.00
CA PHE A 9 0.73 8.21 33.02
C PHE A 9 0.19 8.56 31.61
N GLY A 10 0.95 9.02 30.60
CA GLY A 10 2.39 8.88 30.34
C GLY A 10 2.63 7.91 29.16
N GLY A 11 2.07 8.20 27.98
CA GLY A 11 1.95 7.27 26.84
C GLY A 11 3.21 6.99 26.00
N ILE A 12 4.41 7.36 26.46
CA ILE A 12 5.66 7.17 25.69
C ILE A 12 6.60 6.11 26.33
N ALA A 13 6.31 5.65 27.56
CA ALA A 13 7.18 4.70 28.26
C ALA A 13 6.76 3.22 28.15
N ALA A 14 5.60 2.90 27.56
CA ALA A 14 5.03 1.55 27.65
C ALA A 14 5.63 0.52 26.67
N CYS A 15 6.14 0.93 25.50
CA CYS A 15 6.70 -0.03 24.53
C CYS A 15 8.15 -0.43 24.81
N ALA A 16 8.97 0.45 25.41
CA ALA A 16 10.39 0.14 25.69
C ALA A 16 10.60 -0.68 26.98
N ILE A 17 9.69 -0.59 27.96
CA ILE A 17 9.84 -1.27 29.26
C ILE A 17 9.41 -2.73 29.20
N ILE A 18 8.53 -3.11 28.27
CA ILE A 18 8.09 -4.51 28.11
C ILE A 18 9.21 -5.38 27.52
N PHE A 19 10.11 -4.81 26.70
CA PHE A 19 11.23 -5.57 26.12
C PHE A 19 12.34 -5.90 27.14
N LEU A 20 12.56 -5.06 28.14
CA LEU A 20 13.56 -5.29 29.19
C LEU A 20 13.11 -6.26 30.29
N PHE A 21 11.81 -6.61 30.36
CA PHE A 21 11.28 -7.52 31.39
C PHE A 21 11.10 -8.97 30.94
N ILE A 22 11.08 -9.26 29.63
CA ILE A 22 10.89 -10.62 29.11
C ILE A 22 12.23 -11.37 28.98
N ALA A 23 13.33 -10.65 28.75
CA ALA A 23 14.67 -11.24 28.58
C ALA A 23 15.24 -11.89 29.86
N SER A 24 14.69 -11.59 31.03
CA SER A 24 15.14 -12.14 32.33
C SER A 24 14.35 -13.39 32.77
N PHE A 25 13.31 -13.82 32.03
CA PHE A 25 12.46 -14.95 32.42
C PHE A 25 12.54 -16.19 31.50
N PHE A 26 13.33 -16.17 30.41
CA PHE A 26 13.51 -17.33 29.53
C PHE A 26 14.98 -17.59 29.18
N PRO A 27 15.77 -18.26 30.03
CA PRO A 27 17.04 -18.84 29.63
C PRO A 27 16.75 -20.22 29.02
N GLN A 28 16.31 -20.26 27.77
CA GLN A 28 16.24 -21.51 27.01
C GLN A 28 16.80 -21.25 25.61
N GLU A 29 18.00 -21.78 25.38
CA GLU A 29 18.62 -21.91 24.08
C GLU A 29 17.67 -22.57 23.09
N PHE A 30 17.15 -21.82 22.12
CA PHE A 30 16.55 -22.40 20.93
C PHE A 30 17.64 -22.56 19.87
N SER A 31 18.21 -23.76 19.80
CA SER A 31 18.99 -24.20 18.65
C SER A 31 18.03 -24.52 17.50
N PHE A 32 17.91 -23.64 16.51
CA PHE A 32 17.31 -23.97 15.22
C PHE A 32 18.42 -24.32 14.22
N SER A 33 18.54 -25.59 13.88
CA SER A 33 19.29 -26.02 12.70
C SER A 33 18.37 -25.89 11.49
N GLY A 34 18.49 -24.79 10.77
CA GLY A 34 17.69 -24.53 9.58
C GLY A 34 17.99 -23.17 8.99
N GLN A 35 18.48 -23.18 7.75
CA GLN A 35 18.77 -22.06 6.86
C GLN A 35 18.30 -20.68 7.33
N GLY A 36 19.27 -19.77 7.50
CA GLY A 36 19.10 -18.44 8.08
C GLY A 36 17.88 -17.68 7.55
N VAL A 37 16.88 -17.53 8.42
CA VAL A 37 15.93 -16.44 8.33
C VAL A 37 16.68 -15.19 8.78
N SER A 38 17.04 -14.34 7.83
CA SER A 38 17.54 -13.01 8.14
C SER A 38 16.35 -12.20 8.65
N PHE A 39 16.22 -12.06 9.96
CA PHE A 39 15.37 -11.03 10.52
C PHE A 39 16.10 -9.71 10.26
N PHE A 40 15.64 -8.95 9.27
CA PHE A 40 16.01 -7.55 9.19
C PHE A 40 15.32 -6.87 10.38
N GLU A 41 16.09 -6.46 11.38
CA GLU A 41 15.64 -5.50 12.38
C GLU A 41 15.38 -4.19 11.64
N ASN A 42 14.16 -4.02 11.13
CA ASN A 42 13.69 -2.71 10.74
C ASN A 42 13.35 -2.00 12.06
N GLU A 43 14.33 -1.32 12.65
CA GLU A 43 14.17 -0.59 13.92
C GLU A 43 13.25 0.64 13.81
N GLY A 44 12.67 0.87 12.62
CA GLY A 44 11.65 1.89 12.38
C GLY A 44 10.27 1.49 12.90
N CYS A 45 9.66 2.38 13.67
CA CYS A 45 8.24 2.26 14.01
C CYS A 45 7.38 2.49 12.74
N ALA A 46 6.59 1.50 12.35
CA ALA A 46 5.57 1.65 11.31
C ALA A 46 4.20 1.83 11.96
N GLN A 47 3.47 2.85 11.55
CA GLN A 47 2.05 2.98 11.89
C GLN A 47 1.25 2.21 10.86
N VAL A 48 0.29 1.40 11.33
CA VAL A 48 -0.53 0.54 10.47
C VAL A 48 -1.99 0.77 10.81
N GLU A 49 -2.75 1.28 9.84
CA GLU A 49 -4.19 1.49 9.95
C GLU A 49 -4.91 0.47 9.06
N PRO A 50 -5.82 -0.35 9.60
CA PRO A 50 -6.52 -1.34 8.80
C PRO A 50 -7.59 -0.69 7.90
N VAL A 51 -7.68 -1.15 6.65
CA VAL A 51 -8.69 -0.76 5.67
C VAL A 51 -9.51 -1.97 5.29
N PHE A 52 -10.84 -1.85 5.30
CA PHE A 52 -11.73 -2.95 4.96
C PHE A 52 -12.73 -2.54 3.90
N SER A 53 -13.10 -3.50 3.06
CA SER A 53 -14.27 -3.38 2.19
C SER A 53 -15.37 -4.33 2.69
N PRO A 54 -16.66 -3.99 2.48
CA PRO A 54 -17.17 -2.83 1.74
C PRO A 54 -16.99 -1.48 2.49
N GLY A 55 -16.91 -0.38 1.73
CA GLY A 55 -16.86 0.99 2.26
C GLY A 55 -15.49 1.68 2.18
N SER A 56 -14.49 1.07 1.51
CA SER A 56 -13.14 1.64 1.40
C SER A 56 -13.01 2.73 0.33
N SER A 57 -14.03 2.93 -0.52
CA SER A 57 -14.02 3.89 -1.62
C SER A 57 -13.74 5.32 -1.15
N GLY A 58 -14.43 5.78 -0.10
CA GLY A 58 -14.25 7.12 0.45
C GLY A 58 -12.85 7.35 1.03
N GLU A 59 -12.27 6.34 1.68
CA GLU A 59 -10.93 6.40 2.24
C GLU A 59 -9.87 6.48 1.14
N ILE A 60 -9.94 5.60 0.13
CA ILE A 60 -9.04 5.60 -1.03
C ILE A 60 -9.08 6.94 -1.77
N ILE A 61 -10.28 7.47 -2.03
CA ILE A 61 -10.45 8.79 -2.67
C ILE A 61 -9.89 9.91 -1.79
N GLY A 62 -10.14 9.86 -0.48
CA GLY A 62 -9.58 10.82 0.49
C GLY A 62 -8.05 10.85 0.44
N MET A 63 -7.42 9.68 0.36
CA MET A 63 -5.96 9.55 0.23
C MET A 63 -5.46 10.20 -1.07
N ILE A 64 -6.06 9.89 -2.23
CA ILE A 64 -5.71 10.49 -3.53
C ILE A 64 -5.86 12.01 -3.52
N ARG A 65 -6.89 12.53 -2.87
CA ARG A 65 -7.13 13.98 -2.73
C ARG A 65 -6.09 14.66 -1.83
N SER A 66 -5.59 13.96 -0.81
CA SER A 66 -4.58 14.50 0.11
C SER A 66 -3.14 14.51 -0.42
N ALA A 67 -2.83 13.75 -1.48
CA ALA A 67 -1.49 13.67 -2.04
C ALA A 67 -1.03 15.02 -2.61
N GLN A 68 0.23 15.38 -2.38
CA GLN A 68 0.80 16.68 -2.75
C GLN A 68 1.96 16.58 -3.76
N GLU A 69 2.71 15.48 -3.76
CA GLU A 69 3.95 15.35 -4.53
C GLU A 69 3.87 14.22 -5.55
N SER A 70 3.43 13.03 -5.13
CA SER A 70 3.37 11.87 -6.01
C SER A 70 2.35 10.82 -5.59
N ILE A 71 1.81 10.10 -6.58
CA ILE A 71 1.01 8.90 -6.38
C ILE A 71 1.55 7.81 -7.30
N ASP A 72 1.92 6.66 -6.75
CA ASP A 72 2.36 5.50 -7.51
C ASP A 72 1.38 4.34 -7.26
N VAL A 73 0.70 3.86 -8.30
CA VAL A 73 -0.33 2.81 -8.22
C VAL A 73 0.10 1.57 -8.99
N GLN A 74 -0.01 0.41 -8.37
CA GLN A 74 0.11 -0.89 -9.04
C GLN A 74 -1.19 -1.65 -8.81
N MET A 75 -1.89 -1.97 -9.89
CA MET A 75 -3.25 -2.48 -9.77
C MET A 75 -3.52 -3.65 -10.70
N TYR A 76 -3.91 -4.77 -10.10
CA TYR A 76 -4.29 -5.99 -10.82
C TYR A 76 -5.60 -5.84 -11.61
N VAL A 77 -6.66 -5.32 -10.98
CA VAL A 77 -7.91 -4.96 -11.65
C VAL A 77 -8.22 -3.49 -11.38
N PHE A 78 -8.27 -2.71 -12.45
CA PHE A 78 -8.66 -1.30 -12.38
C PHE A 78 -9.82 -1.04 -13.35
N THR A 79 -11.02 -0.90 -12.80
CA THR A 79 -12.25 -0.65 -13.55
C THR A 79 -13.12 0.46 -12.95
N ASN A 80 -12.72 1.03 -11.79
CA ASN A 80 -13.44 2.09 -11.10
C ASN A 80 -13.13 3.47 -11.71
N GLU A 81 -14.07 4.01 -12.46
CA GLU A 81 -13.94 5.31 -13.12
C GLU A 81 -13.83 6.49 -12.15
N GLU A 82 -14.40 6.40 -10.95
CA GLU A 82 -14.31 7.47 -9.95
C GLU A 82 -12.89 7.60 -9.43
N ILE A 83 -12.26 6.47 -9.09
CA ILE A 83 -10.85 6.45 -8.68
C ILE A 83 -9.95 6.95 -9.83
N ALA A 84 -10.22 6.55 -11.08
CA ALA A 84 -9.47 7.05 -12.23
C ALA A 84 -9.59 8.58 -12.39
N ARG A 85 -10.81 9.14 -12.26
CA ARG A 85 -11.04 10.59 -12.29
C ARG A 85 -10.29 11.33 -11.17
N GLU A 86 -10.22 10.76 -9.98
CA GLU A 86 -9.49 11.38 -8.86
C GLU A 86 -7.98 11.37 -9.08
N LEU A 87 -7.42 10.32 -9.70
CA LEU A 87 -6.02 10.28 -10.13
C LEU A 87 -5.71 11.32 -11.21
N VAL A 88 -6.59 11.46 -12.21
CA VAL A 88 -6.47 12.52 -13.23
C VAL A 88 -6.56 13.90 -12.58
N THR A 89 -7.48 14.09 -11.63
CA THR A 89 -7.58 15.35 -10.88
C THR A 89 -6.30 15.63 -10.11
N ALA A 90 -5.67 14.63 -9.50
CA ALA A 90 -4.38 14.77 -8.83
C ALA A 90 -3.27 15.17 -9.80
N ALA A 91 -3.18 14.53 -10.96
CA ALA A 91 -2.24 14.93 -12.02
C ALA A 91 -2.46 16.39 -12.45
N GLY A 92 -3.72 16.82 -12.61
CA GLY A 92 -4.07 18.22 -12.91
C GLY A 92 -3.68 19.23 -11.83
N ARG A 93 -3.52 18.80 -10.56
CA ARG A 93 -2.98 19.63 -9.47
C ARG A 93 -1.45 19.74 -9.50
N GLY A 94 -0.77 19.00 -10.38
CA GLY A 94 0.69 18.92 -10.47
C GLY A 94 1.32 17.76 -9.69
N VAL A 95 0.50 16.87 -9.10
CA VAL A 95 1.00 15.64 -8.45
C VAL A 95 1.51 14.69 -9.52
N ARG A 96 2.72 14.12 -9.37
CA ARG A 96 3.21 13.12 -10.32
C ARG A 96 2.48 11.79 -10.09
N VAL A 97 1.66 11.37 -11.04
CA VAL A 97 0.90 10.10 -10.94
C VAL A 97 1.48 9.06 -11.89
N ARG A 98 1.86 7.89 -11.35
CA ARG A 98 2.30 6.71 -12.10
C ARG A 98 1.37 5.54 -11.85
N VAL A 99 1.00 4.80 -12.89
CA VAL A 99 0.12 3.63 -12.79
C VAL A 99 0.69 2.47 -13.58
N ILE A 100 0.88 1.33 -12.92
CA ILE A 100 1.17 0.03 -13.55
C ILE A 100 -0.14 -0.77 -13.58
N LEU A 101 -0.58 -1.14 -14.78
CA LEU A 101 -1.79 -1.93 -15.02
C LEU A 101 -1.44 -3.35 -15.47
N GLU A 102 -2.13 -4.35 -14.92
CA GLU A 102 -2.04 -5.73 -15.42
C GLU A 102 -2.93 -5.90 -16.67
N GLY A 103 -2.28 -5.90 -17.85
CA GLY A 103 -2.96 -5.98 -19.14
C GLY A 103 -3.47 -7.38 -19.52
N ARG A 104 -3.06 -8.45 -18.84
CA ARG A 104 -3.43 -9.83 -19.21
C ARG A 104 -4.67 -10.34 -18.49
N VAL A 105 -5.35 -9.47 -17.73
CA VAL A 105 -6.62 -9.76 -17.09
C VAL A 105 -7.76 -9.25 -17.95
N ASN A 106 -8.79 -10.08 -18.14
CA ASN A 106 -10.00 -9.66 -18.81
C ASN A 106 -10.81 -8.71 -17.91
N SER A 107 -10.65 -7.41 -18.13
CA SER A 107 -11.34 -6.33 -17.44
C SER A 107 -12.18 -5.54 -18.46
N TYR A 108 -13.47 -5.38 -18.18
CA TYR A 108 -14.47 -4.97 -19.17
C TYR A 108 -14.28 -3.55 -19.74
N ASN A 109 -13.60 -2.64 -19.03
CA ASN A 109 -13.39 -1.25 -19.44
C ASN A 109 -11.93 -0.78 -19.28
N LEU A 110 -10.96 -1.70 -19.34
CA LEU A 110 -9.56 -1.36 -19.06
C LEU A 110 -8.95 -0.42 -20.11
N ASP A 111 -9.38 -0.51 -21.36
CA ASP A 111 -8.89 0.36 -22.43
C ASP A 111 -9.43 1.79 -22.24
N GLU A 112 -10.69 1.95 -21.84
CA GLU A 112 -11.29 3.24 -21.50
C GLU A 112 -10.63 3.87 -20.26
N ILE A 113 -10.38 3.08 -19.21
CA ILE A 113 -9.69 3.55 -18.00
C ILE A 113 -8.26 3.99 -18.32
N SER A 114 -7.49 3.15 -19.03
CA SER A 114 -6.10 3.46 -19.37
C SER A 114 -6.00 4.68 -20.30
N GLY A 115 -6.90 4.79 -21.29
CA GLY A 115 -7.00 5.96 -22.16
C GLY A 115 -7.28 7.24 -21.39
N ALA A 116 -8.29 7.24 -20.52
CA ALA A 116 -8.65 8.41 -19.70
C ALA A 116 -7.51 8.84 -18.75
N LEU A 117 -6.78 7.89 -18.17
CA LEU A 117 -5.59 8.17 -17.35
C LEU A 117 -4.50 8.86 -18.18
N VAL A 118 -4.15 8.29 -19.35
CA VAL A 118 -3.12 8.85 -20.24
C VAL A 118 -3.50 10.25 -20.72
N GLU A 119 -4.73 10.43 -21.19
CA GLU A 119 -5.26 11.73 -21.62
C GLU A 119 -5.26 12.77 -20.49
N GLY A 120 -5.49 12.31 -19.26
CA GLY A 120 -5.45 13.13 -18.04
C GLY A 120 -4.06 13.45 -17.50
N GLY A 121 -2.99 13.07 -18.20
CA GLY A 121 -1.60 13.35 -17.80
C GLY A 121 -1.01 12.37 -16.79
N VAL A 122 -1.67 11.23 -16.56
CA VAL A 122 -1.14 10.13 -15.73
C VAL A 122 -0.13 9.31 -16.55
N LEU A 123 1.01 8.98 -15.94
CA LEU A 123 1.99 8.11 -16.56
C LEU A 123 1.54 6.66 -16.40
N VAL A 124 1.06 6.05 -17.48
CA VAL A 124 0.59 4.65 -17.46
C VAL A 124 1.62 3.73 -18.12
N ARG A 125 1.88 2.59 -17.48
CA ARG A 125 2.64 1.46 -18.05
C ARG A 125 1.90 0.14 -17.84
N TRP A 126 2.19 -0.82 -18.68
CA TRP A 126 1.71 -2.18 -18.59
C TRP A 126 2.70 -3.05 -17.81
N ALA A 127 2.15 -3.89 -16.95
CA ALA A 127 2.91 -4.84 -16.14
C ALA A 127 3.83 -5.72 -17.02
N SER A 128 5.04 -6.00 -16.51
CA SER A 128 6.04 -6.79 -17.23
C SER A 128 5.57 -8.24 -17.46
N ALA A 129 5.84 -8.77 -18.66
CA ALA A 129 5.68 -10.19 -18.94
C ALA A 129 6.73 -11.09 -18.27
N GLY A 130 7.73 -10.51 -17.59
CA GLY A 130 8.66 -11.24 -16.72
C GLY A 130 7.98 -11.93 -15.53
N PHE A 131 6.77 -11.50 -15.18
CA PHE A 131 5.90 -12.18 -14.20
C PHE A 131 4.72 -12.84 -14.90
N LYS A 132 4.22 -13.95 -14.33
CA LYS A 132 2.96 -14.55 -14.82
C LYS A 132 1.80 -13.54 -14.74
N LEU A 133 1.69 -12.86 -13.60
CA LEU A 133 0.77 -11.76 -13.36
C LEU A 133 1.40 -10.83 -12.32
N THR A 134 1.25 -9.53 -12.52
CA THR A 134 1.43 -8.53 -11.48
C THR A 134 0.14 -8.43 -10.67
N HIS A 135 0.05 -9.22 -9.60
CA HIS A 135 -1.16 -9.36 -8.77
C HIS A 135 -1.21 -8.36 -7.58
N SER A 136 -0.31 -7.38 -7.57
CA SER A 136 -0.24 -6.34 -6.54
C SER A 136 -1.42 -5.38 -6.63
N LYS A 137 -1.86 -4.89 -5.47
CA LYS A 137 -2.89 -3.87 -5.30
C LYS A 137 -2.36 -2.91 -4.26
N MET A 138 -1.66 -1.91 -4.76
CA MET A 138 -0.89 -1.00 -3.95
C MET A 138 -1.02 0.41 -4.47
N MET A 139 -1.07 1.37 -3.54
CA MET A 139 -0.98 2.79 -3.82
C MET A 139 -0.04 3.45 -2.83
N LEU A 140 1.00 4.10 -3.34
CA LEU A 140 1.96 4.87 -2.56
C LEU A 140 1.65 6.36 -2.73
N LEU A 141 1.74 7.13 -1.65
CA LEU A 141 1.45 8.55 -1.65
C LEU A 141 2.62 9.31 -1.02
N ASP A 142 3.16 10.25 -1.77
CA ASP A 142 4.22 11.19 -1.36
C ASP A 142 5.46 10.52 -0.76
N GLY A 143 5.70 9.24 -1.06
CA GLY A 143 6.76 8.43 -0.45
C GLY A 143 6.60 8.20 1.06
N LYS A 144 5.42 8.49 1.62
CA LYS A 144 5.16 8.53 3.07
C LYS A 144 4.11 7.54 3.54
N ARG A 145 3.17 7.18 2.68
CA ARG A 145 2.06 6.26 2.98
C ARG A 145 1.93 5.21 1.90
N ALA A 146 1.61 3.99 2.28
CA ALA A 146 1.32 2.88 1.37
C ALA A 146 -0.02 2.24 1.74
N LEU A 147 -0.99 2.24 0.83
CA LEU A 147 -2.11 1.31 0.90
C LEU A 147 -1.70 0.00 0.24
N VAL A 148 -1.77 -1.11 0.96
CA VAL A 148 -1.47 -2.46 0.45
C VAL A 148 -2.55 -3.43 0.91
N GLY A 149 -3.02 -4.33 0.03
CA GLY A 149 -3.99 -5.34 0.43
C GLY A 149 -4.60 -6.14 -0.70
N SER A 150 -5.81 -6.65 -0.47
CA SER A 150 -6.60 -7.39 -1.46
C SER A 150 -7.53 -6.50 -2.31
N ILE A 151 -7.61 -5.21 -1.98
CA ILE A 151 -8.58 -4.26 -2.56
C ILE A 151 -8.16 -3.85 -3.99
N ASN A 152 -8.83 -4.38 -5.00
CA ASN A 152 -8.70 -3.86 -6.37
C ASN A 152 -9.38 -2.48 -6.51
N PHE A 153 -9.00 -1.70 -7.53
CA PHE A 153 -9.75 -0.49 -7.90
C PHE A 153 -10.89 -0.84 -8.85
N SER A 154 -11.80 -1.67 -8.36
CA SER A 154 -13.08 -2.00 -9.00
C SER A 154 -14.22 -1.68 -8.04
N LYS A 155 -15.41 -1.39 -8.59
CA LYS A 155 -16.61 -1.12 -7.77
C LYS A 155 -16.94 -2.30 -6.84
N SER A 156 -16.81 -3.52 -7.35
CA SER A 156 -17.03 -4.73 -6.54
C SER A 156 -16.06 -4.82 -5.37
N ALA A 157 -14.77 -4.57 -5.58
CA ALA A 157 -13.77 -4.67 -4.51
C ALA A 157 -14.01 -3.64 -3.40
N VAL A 158 -14.30 -2.38 -3.74
CA VAL A 158 -14.43 -1.31 -2.74
C VAL A 158 -15.81 -1.29 -2.05
N ASP A 159 -16.89 -1.68 -2.74
CA ASP A 159 -18.27 -1.50 -2.22
C ASP A 159 -19.02 -2.82 -1.94
N SER A 160 -18.50 -3.99 -2.32
CA SER A 160 -19.26 -5.25 -2.23
C SER A 160 -18.49 -6.44 -1.68
N ASN A 161 -17.28 -6.68 -2.17
CA ASN A 161 -16.44 -7.78 -1.74
C ASN A 161 -15.97 -7.58 -0.30
N ARG A 162 -15.66 -8.69 0.35
CA ARG A 162 -14.91 -8.65 1.59
C ARG A 162 -13.42 -8.56 1.28
N GLU A 163 -12.87 -7.39 1.48
CA GLU A 163 -11.46 -7.11 1.27
C GLU A 163 -10.80 -6.64 2.57
N ALA A 164 -9.49 -6.83 2.65
CA ALA A 164 -8.65 -6.32 3.73
C ALA A 164 -7.38 -5.69 3.15
N GLY A 165 -7.00 -4.55 3.70
CA GLY A 165 -5.76 -3.87 3.43
C GLY A 165 -5.27 -3.13 4.66
N ALA A 166 -4.14 -2.46 4.50
CA ALA A 166 -3.59 -1.59 5.50
C ALA A 166 -3.00 -0.36 4.85
N VAL A 167 -3.21 0.80 5.48
CA VAL A 167 -2.38 1.97 5.27
C VAL A 167 -1.19 1.87 6.20
N ILE A 168 0.00 1.92 5.61
CA ILE A 168 1.28 1.82 6.31
C ILE A 168 1.96 3.18 6.20
N GLU A 169 2.46 3.70 7.31
CA GLU A 169 3.31 4.88 7.39
C GLU A 169 4.61 4.56 8.11
N GLY A 170 5.68 5.27 7.75
CA GLY A 170 7.01 5.08 8.35
C GLY A 170 7.97 4.34 7.42
N GLU A 171 9.01 3.75 8.01
CA GLU A 171 10.18 3.28 7.27
C GLU A 171 9.90 2.16 6.26
N ALA A 172 8.89 1.33 6.55
CA ALA A 172 8.46 0.24 5.67
C ALA A 172 7.98 0.72 4.29
N VAL A 173 7.50 1.98 4.17
CA VAL A 173 7.07 2.54 2.87
C VAL A 173 8.22 2.60 1.87
N ARG A 174 9.47 2.70 2.32
CA ARG A 174 10.65 2.71 1.44
C ARG A 174 10.82 1.40 0.69
N GLU A 175 10.52 0.26 1.33
CA GLU A 175 10.63 -1.05 0.68
C GLU A 175 9.55 -1.23 -0.40
N TYR A 176 8.32 -0.78 -0.13
CA TYR A 176 7.25 -0.76 -1.13
C TYR A 176 7.57 0.18 -2.30
N ALA A 177 8.14 1.36 -2.03
CA ALA A 177 8.58 2.28 -3.07
C ALA A 177 9.69 1.69 -3.93
N GLN A 178 10.65 0.98 -3.33
CA GLN A 178 11.71 0.29 -4.07
C GLN A 178 11.15 -0.84 -4.95
N MET A 179 10.20 -1.62 -4.44
CA MET A 179 9.51 -2.64 -5.23
C MET A 179 8.77 -2.01 -6.42
N PHE A 180 8.02 -0.93 -6.18
CA PHE A 180 7.32 -0.20 -7.24
C PHE A 180 8.30 0.30 -8.30
N GLU A 181 9.42 0.88 -7.89
CA GLU A 181 10.41 1.40 -8.85
C GLU A 181 11.02 0.28 -9.69
N ASN A 182 11.35 -0.86 -9.09
CA ASN A 182 11.86 -2.03 -9.83
C ASN A 182 10.84 -2.50 -10.87
N ASP A 183 9.57 -2.64 -10.47
CA ASP A 183 8.49 -3.04 -11.37
C ASP A 183 8.23 -1.98 -12.45
N TRP A 184 8.34 -0.70 -12.11
CA TRP A 184 8.20 0.42 -13.04
C TRP A 184 9.24 0.36 -14.15
N GLN A 185 10.50 0.06 -13.83
CA GLN A 185 11.57 -0.07 -14.82
C GLN A 185 11.37 -1.28 -15.75
N LEU A 186 10.72 -2.34 -15.28
CA LEU A 186 10.38 -3.52 -16.09
C LEU A 186 9.08 -3.35 -16.89
N ALA A 187 8.21 -2.43 -16.48
CA ALA A 187 6.93 -2.15 -17.12
C ALA A 187 7.10 -1.43 -18.46
N THR A 188 6.19 -1.69 -19.39
CA THR A 188 6.29 -1.29 -20.81
C THR A 188 5.21 -0.28 -21.20
N LEU A 189 5.41 0.45 -22.31
CA LEU A 189 4.38 1.34 -22.87
C LEU A 189 3.36 0.59 -23.74
N LEU A 190 3.75 -0.57 -24.29
CA LEU A 190 2.90 -1.40 -25.12
C LEU A 190 2.32 -2.53 -24.29
N ARG A 191 1.01 -2.72 -24.39
CA ARG A 191 0.32 -3.84 -23.74
C ARG A 191 0.73 -5.13 -24.44
N GLU A 192 1.37 -6.02 -23.70
CA GLU A 192 1.58 -7.39 -24.16
C GLU A 192 0.27 -8.17 -23.97
N THR A 193 -0.25 -8.70 -25.07
CA THR A 193 -1.53 -9.44 -25.14
C THR A 193 -1.31 -10.94 -25.13
#